data_AF-A0A5E4LUK6-F1
#
_entry.id   AF-A0A5E4LUK6-F1
#
_cell.length_a   1.000
_cell.length_b   1.000
_cell.length_c   1.000
_cell.angle_alpha   90.00
_cell.angle_beta   90.00
_cell.angle_gamma   90.00
#
_symmetry.space_group_name_H-M   'P 1'
#
loop_
_entity.id
_entity.type
_entity.pdbx_description
1 polymer ?
#
loop_
_entity_poly.entity_id
_entity_poly.type
_entity_poly.pdbx_seq_one_letter_code
_entity_poly.pdbx_strand_id
1 'polypeptide(L)'
;MEKSVKNQSCTWVEVRKDRLERKDGAVVEWDDSSPYSFILNPRARFWVAYEPNPSTRAVSMERGKIRKDEKGNPYRLRCPKRWKTAEAAMKAVDKIFPNTAE
;
A
#
# COMPACT_ATOMS: atom_id res chain seq x y z
N MET A 1 -12.43 -0.16 36.79
CA MET A 1 -11.37 0.36 35.90
C MET A 1 -11.81 0.11 34.46
N GLU A 2 -12.62 1.01 33.92
CA GLU A 2 -13.04 0.94 32.51
C GLU A 2 -11.88 1.40 31.63
N LYS A 3 -11.30 0.48 30.85
CA LYS A 3 -10.40 0.86 29.76
C LYS A 3 -11.25 1.27 28.57
N SER A 4 -11.69 2.53 28.58
CA SER A 4 -12.26 3.18 27.40
C SER A 4 -11.11 3.48 26.42
N VAL A 5 -10.82 2.51 25.54
CA VAL A 5 -9.92 2.74 24.40
C VAL A 5 -10.76 3.36 23.29
N LYS A 6 -10.95 4.68 23.36
CA LYS A 6 -11.53 5.47 22.27
C LYS A 6 -10.44 5.87 21.27
N ASN A 7 -10.72 5.55 20.01
CA ASN A 7 -10.28 6.21 18.78
C ASN A 7 -8.80 5.99 18.39
N GLN A 8 -8.43 5.80 17.12
CA GLN A 8 -9.00 6.40 15.91
C GLN A 8 -9.13 5.37 14.78
N SER A 9 -10.33 5.27 14.21
CA SER A 9 -10.53 4.61 12.92
C SER A 9 -9.79 5.40 11.84
N CYS A 10 -8.72 4.82 11.31
CA CYS A 10 -7.95 5.38 10.20
C CYS A 10 -8.92 5.66 9.04
N THR A 11 -9.19 6.93 8.77
CA THR A 11 -10.31 7.36 7.91
C THR A 11 -9.90 7.28 6.44
N TRP A 12 -9.83 6.06 5.94
CA TRP A 12 -9.80 5.80 4.51
C TRP A 12 -11.16 6.19 3.93
N VAL A 13 -11.14 7.05 2.92
CA VAL A 13 -12.33 7.48 2.19
C VAL A 13 -12.33 6.76 0.85
N GLU A 14 -13.38 6.01 0.57
CA GLU A 14 -13.61 5.44 -0.75
C GLU A 14 -14.00 6.57 -1.71
N VAL A 15 -13.10 6.91 -2.63
CA VAL A 15 -13.34 7.95 -3.65
C VAL A 15 -13.96 7.33 -4.91
N ARG A 16 -13.60 6.07 -5.20
CA ARG A 16 -14.17 5.22 -6.24
C ARG A 16 -14.11 3.75 -5.80
N LYS A 17 -14.87 2.88 -6.47
CA LYS A 17 -14.91 1.43 -6.20
C LYS A 17 -13.52 0.76 -6.19
N ASP A 18 -12.58 1.34 -6.91
CA ASP A 18 -11.22 0.88 -7.11
C ASP A 18 -10.17 1.81 -6.47
N ARG A 19 -10.57 2.78 -5.63
CA ARG A 19 -9.65 3.78 -5.09
C ARG A 19 -10.10 4.33 -3.73
N LEU A 20 -9.21 4.19 -2.75
CA LEU A 20 -9.35 4.74 -1.41
C LEU A 20 -8.23 5.73 -1.13
N GLU A 21 -8.56 6.82 -0.45
CA GLU A 21 -7.62 7.88 -0.10
C GLU A 21 -7.65 8.17 1.39
N ARG A 22 -6.50 8.51 1.95
CA ARG A 22 -6.33 8.91 3.35
C ARG A 22 -6.04 10.41 3.42
N LYS A 23 -6.40 11.06 4.53
CA LYS A 23 -6.28 12.53 4.72
C LYS A 23 -4.87 13.09 4.47
N ASP A 24 -3.84 12.31 4.74
CA ASP A 24 -2.43 12.67 4.52
C ASP A 24 -1.98 12.49 3.05
N GLY A 25 -2.90 12.10 2.17
CA GLY A 25 -2.64 11.91 0.75
C GLY A 25 -2.18 10.50 0.38
N ALA A 26 -2.21 9.53 1.31
CA ALA A 26 -1.95 8.14 0.95
C ALA A 26 -3.08 7.58 0.09
N VAL A 27 -2.74 6.76 -0.91
CA VAL A 27 -3.71 6.20 -1.86
C VAL A 27 -3.60 4.68 -1.89
N VAL A 28 -4.72 4.00 -1.92
CA VAL A 28 -4.83 2.57 -2.23
C VAL A 28 -5.73 2.43 -3.44
N GLU A 29 -5.21 1.90 -4.55
CA GLU A 29 -6.00 1.73 -5.77
C GLU A 29 -5.83 0.33 -6.37
N TRP A 30 -6.83 -0.09 -7.13
CA TRP A 30 -6.82 -1.33 -7.87
C TRP A 30 -6.01 -1.16 -9.15
N ASP A 31 -4.95 -1.95 -9.26
CA ASP A 31 -4.11 -2.02 -10.44
C ASP A 31 -4.51 -3.27 -11.24
N ASP A 32 -5.12 -3.04 -12.38
CA ASP A 32 -5.48 -4.07 -13.36
C ASP A 32 -4.38 -4.31 -14.40
N SER A 33 -3.28 -3.55 -14.36
CA SER A 33 -2.14 -3.74 -15.26
C SER A 33 -1.41 -5.04 -14.92
N SER A 34 -1.25 -5.92 -15.90
CA SER A 34 -0.42 -7.11 -15.72
C SER A 34 1.07 -6.73 -15.83
N PRO A 35 1.94 -7.12 -14.89
CA PRO A 35 3.38 -6.90 -15.03
C PRO A 35 3.99 -7.82 -16.10
N TYR A 36 3.21 -8.78 -16.59
CA TYR A 36 3.55 -9.63 -17.73
C TYR A 36 2.65 -9.26 -18.90
N SER A 37 3.23 -8.59 -19.90
CA SER A 37 2.59 -8.23 -21.17
C SER A 37 2.16 -9.45 -22.00
N PHE A 38 2.66 -10.64 -21.65
CA PHE A 38 2.29 -11.89 -22.27
C PHE A 38 1.16 -12.54 -21.48
N ILE A 39 -0.06 -12.40 -22.02
CA ILE A 39 -1.14 -13.40 -22.06
C ILE A 39 -0.93 -14.54 -21.06
N LEU A 40 -1.65 -14.55 -19.93
CA LEU A 40 -2.12 -15.74 -19.17
C LEU A 40 -2.43 -15.54 -17.68
N ASN A 41 -2.63 -14.32 -17.16
CA ASN A 41 -3.22 -14.22 -15.81
C ASN A 41 -4.21 -13.07 -15.60
N PRO A 42 -5.51 -13.28 -15.88
CA PRO A 42 -6.57 -12.35 -15.46
C PRO A 42 -6.68 -12.17 -13.93
N ARG A 43 -5.86 -12.91 -13.15
CA ARG A 43 -5.68 -12.74 -11.71
C ARG A 43 -4.56 -11.76 -11.33
N ALA A 44 -3.96 -11.03 -12.29
CA ALA A 44 -3.01 -9.95 -12.02
C ALA A 44 -3.66 -8.66 -11.46
N ARG A 45 -4.90 -8.81 -10.98
CA ARG A 45 -5.83 -7.86 -10.43
C ARG A 45 -5.56 -7.69 -8.93
N PHE A 46 -4.90 -6.60 -8.54
CA PHE A 46 -4.46 -6.42 -7.16
C PHE A 46 -4.55 -4.97 -6.70
N TRP A 47 -4.67 -4.78 -5.39
CA TRP A 47 -4.55 -3.47 -4.76
C TRP A 47 -3.09 -3.07 -4.62
N VAL A 48 -2.78 -1.81 -4.88
CA VAL A 48 -1.47 -1.17 -4.71
C VAL A 48 -1.63 -0.02 -3.74
N ALA A 49 -0.69 0.08 -2.80
CA ALA A 49 -0.62 1.14 -1.82
C ALA A 49 0.47 2.14 -2.19
N TYR A 50 0.16 3.42 -2.11
CA TYR A 50 1.04 4.55 -2.36
C TYR A 50 1.27 5.36 -1.08
N GLU A 51 2.46 5.94 -1.01
CA GLU A 51 2.92 6.75 0.11
C GLU A 51 2.07 8.03 0.26
N PRO A 52 2.01 8.64 1.46
CA PRO A 52 1.41 9.96 1.65
C PRO A 52 2.10 11.06 0.83
N ASN A 53 1.36 12.11 0.47
CA ASN A 53 1.86 13.26 -0.30
C ASN A 53 3.02 13.93 0.48
N PRO A 54 4.18 14.25 -0.11
CA PRO A 54 4.47 14.47 -1.54
C PRO A 54 4.75 13.22 -2.42
N SER A 55 4.56 11.99 -1.94
CA SER A 55 5.09 10.82 -2.66
C SER A 55 4.04 10.03 -3.44
N THR A 56 4.15 10.01 -4.77
CA THR A 56 3.36 9.15 -5.68
C THR A 56 3.94 7.73 -5.82
N ARG A 57 4.82 7.32 -4.91
CA ARG A 57 5.51 6.02 -4.98
C ARG A 57 4.71 4.96 -4.26
N ALA A 58 4.73 3.75 -4.80
CA ALA A 58 4.17 2.61 -4.09
C ALA A 58 4.97 2.37 -2.79
N VAL A 59 4.28 2.14 -1.67
CA VAL A 59 4.86 1.94 -0.33
C VAL A 59 5.92 0.83 -0.28
N SER A 60 5.79 -0.16 -1.14
CA SER A 60 6.75 -1.26 -1.25
C SER A 60 8.07 -0.89 -1.94
N MET A 61 8.10 0.25 -2.62
CA MET A 61 9.20 0.76 -3.44
C MET A 61 9.96 1.90 -2.73
N GLU A 62 9.73 2.10 -1.43
CA GLU A 62 10.38 3.11 -0.59
C GLU A 62 11.85 3.34 -0.92
N ARG A 63 12.23 4.62 -1.07
CA ARG A 63 13.62 5.04 -1.30
C ARG A 63 14.43 4.81 -0.01
N GLY A 64 15.46 3.98 -0.06
CA GLY A 64 16.46 3.87 1.02
C GLY A 64 16.46 2.55 1.79
N LYS A 65 15.44 1.70 1.66
CA LYS A 65 15.51 0.31 2.16
C LYS A 65 16.21 -0.58 1.14
N ILE A 66 17.51 -0.80 1.34
CA ILE A 66 18.25 -1.84 0.62
C ILE A 66 17.71 -3.18 1.11
N ARG A 67 16.90 -3.85 0.29
CA ARG A 67 16.48 -5.23 0.57
C ARG A 67 17.62 -6.17 0.20
N LYS A 68 17.82 -7.21 1.00
CA LYS A 68 18.79 -8.26 0.72
C LYS A 68 18.07 -9.55 0.33
N ASP A 69 18.56 -10.25 -0.69
CA ASP A 69 18.05 -11.56 -1.08
C ASP A 69 18.48 -12.62 -0.04
N GLU A 70 18.10 -13.89 -0.26
CA GLU A 70 18.47 -15.00 0.63
C GLU A 70 19.99 -15.20 0.76
N LYS A 71 20.78 -14.65 -0.15
CA LYS A 71 22.25 -14.68 -0.16
C LYS A 71 22.87 -13.39 0.38
N GLY A 72 22.06 -12.43 0.85
CA GLY A 72 22.52 -11.16 1.39
C GLY A 72 22.78 -10.06 0.35
N ASN A 73 22.51 -10.29 -0.95
CA ASN A 73 22.78 -9.32 -2.00
C ASN A 73 21.70 -8.24 -2.06
N PRO A 74 22.07 -6.97 -2.27
CA PRO A 74 21.10 -5.90 -2.45
C PRO A 74 20.25 -6.15 -3.69
N TYR A 75 18.93 -6.21 -3.53
CA TYR A 75 18.00 -6.24 -4.66
C TYR A 75 16.98 -5.10 -4.54
N ARG A 76 16.57 -4.57 -5.69
CA ARG A 76 15.48 -3.59 -5.79
C ARG A 76 14.28 -4.31 -6.39
N LEU A 77 13.12 -4.10 -5.78
CA LEU A 77 11.87 -4.47 -6.44
C LEU A 77 11.76 -3.66 -7.74
N ARG A 78 11.44 -4.33 -8.84
CA ARG A 78 11.15 -3.67 -10.13
C ARG A 78 9.70 -3.22 -10.22
N CYS A 79 8.81 -3.88 -9.47
CA CYS A 79 7.38 -3.62 -9.47
C CYS A 79 6.88 -3.45 -8.04
N PRO A 80 5.81 -2.65 -7.83
CA PRO A 80 5.13 -2.57 -6.55
C PRO A 80 4.74 -3.96 -6.03
N LYS A 81 4.86 -4.15 -4.72
CA LYS A 81 4.09 -5.19 -4.02
C LYS A 81 2.61 -4.93 -4.26
N ARG A 82 1.91 -6.03 -4.46
CA ARG A 82 0.49 -6.09 -4.79
C ARG A 82 -0.24 -6.90 -3.74
N TRP A 83 -1.43 -6.46 -3.34
CA TRP A 83 -2.24 -7.06 -2.29
C TRP A 83 -3.56 -7.58 -2.86
N LYS A 84 -4.05 -8.71 -2.33
CA LYS A 84 -5.32 -9.31 -2.79
C LYS A 84 -6.55 -8.50 -2.37
N THR A 85 -6.45 -7.72 -1.29
CA THR A 85 -7.56 -6.94 -0.73
C THR A 85 -7.14 -5.51 -0.42
N ALA A 86 -8.06 -4.56 -0.54
CA ALA A 86 -7.85 -3.16 -0.17
C ALA A 86 -7.42 -3.05 1.29
N GLU A 87 -8.05 -3.81 2.17
CA GLU A 87 -7.75 -3.83 3.61
C GLU A 87 -6.29 -4.20 3.90
N ALA A 88 -5.74 -5.18 3.18
CA ALA A 88 -4.34 -5.56 3.38
C ALA A 88 -3.36 -4.50 2.86
N ALA A 89 -3.74 -3.75 1.82
CA ALA A 89 -2.97 -2.61 1.32
C ALA A 89 -3.04 -1.42 2.31
N MET A 90 -4.24 -1.08 2.79
CA MET A 90 -4.46 -0.04 3.81
C MET A 90 -3.67 -0.33 5.09
N LYS A 91 -3.77 -1.55 5.64
CA LYS A 91 -2.98 -1.99 6.81
C LYS A 91 -1.47 -1.90 6.58
N ALA A 92 -1.00 -2.10 5.35
CA ALA A 92 0.42 -1.94 5.05
C ALA A 92 0.84 -0.47 5.10
N VAL A 93 0.02 0.45 4.59
CA VAL A 93 0.24 1.90 4.71
C VAL A 93 0.21 2.30 6.19
N ASP A 94 -0.84 1.92 6.92
CA ASP A 94 -1.02 2.27 8.34
C ASP A 94 0.12 1.76 9.22
N LYS A 95 0.72 0.62 8.87
CA LYS A 95 1.89 0.09 9.57
C LYS A 95 3.17 0.89 9.33
N ILE A 96 3.35 1.42 8.12
CA ILE A 96 4.58 2.09 7.69
C ILE A 96 4.52 3.59 7.98
N PHE A 97 3.35 4.18 7.72
CA PHE A 97 2.98 5.56 7.98
C PHE A 97 1.78 5.54 8.93
N PRO A 98 2.00 5.27 10.23
CA PRO A 98 0.93 5.36 11.22
C PRO A 98 0.39 6.78 11.17
N ASN A 99 -0.92 6.90 10.89
CA ASN A 99 -1.59 8.18 10.88
C ASN A 99 -1.72 8.67 12.32
N THR A 100 -0.75 9.47 12.77
CA THR A 100 -0.79 10.17 14.07
C THR A 100 -1.71 11.39 13.99
N ALA A 101 -2.90 11.23 13.41
CA ALA A 101 -3.89 12.30 13.35
C ALA A 101 -4.58 12.38 14.72
N GLU A 102 -4.01 13.21 15.59
CA GLU A 102 -4.58 13.87 16.79
C GLU A 102 -6.11 13.84 16.94
#